data_AF-A0A2Z6RHB9-F1
#
_entry.id   AF-A0A2Z6RHB9-F1
#
_cell.length_a   1.000
_cell.length_b   1.000
_cell.length_c   1.000
_cell.angle_alpha   90.00
_cell.angle_beta   90.00
_cell.angle_gamma   90.00
#
_symmetry.space_group_name_H-M   'P 1'
#
loop_
_entity.id
_entity.type
_entity.pdbx_description
1 polymer ?
#
loop_
_entity_poly.entity_id
_entity_poly.type
_entity_poly.pdbx_seq_one_letter_code
_entity_poly.pdbx_strand_id
1 'polypeptide(L)'
;MVEDEEDNRAKKQWQKDKNRFQNLINSLPEINVQDKVFKIPSLPGDKGDMDIYNRECYEYLRNFILNDTKFSRYLITGNPGIGKTFFGRLMLIVLLKENKKVLLDYEAVTALIYPSGDTEYVSDKVQYRQIAEEQDVWCIIDGKGIN
;
A
#
# COMPACT_ATOMS: atom_id res chain seq x y z
N MET A 1 23.65 -11.33 -22.57
CA MET A 1 24.53 -11.52 -21.38
C MET A 1 24.25 -10.51 -20.28
N VAL A 2 24.23 -9.19 -20.52
CA VAL A 2 23.85 -8.20 -19.47
C VAL A 2 22.33 -8.14 -19.24
N GLU A 3 21.53 -8.22 -20.32
CA GLU A 3 20.06 -8.21 -20.25
C GLU A 3 19.49 -9.45 -19.51
N ASP A 4 20.15 -10.62 -19.65
CA ASP A 4 19.72 -11.86 -19.02
C ASP A 4 19.97 -11.88 -17.49
N GLU A 5 20.94 -11.09 -17.00
CA GLU A 5 21.25 -10.96 -15.58
C GLU A 5 20.33 -9.95 -14.88
N GLU A 6 20.03 -8.82 -15.52
CA GLU A 6 19.08 -7.83 -15.01
C GLU A 6 17.65 -8.37 -14.94
N ASP A 7 17.19 -9.08 -15.98
CA ASP A 7 15.88 -9.72 -15.98
C ASP A 7 15.76 -10.77 -14.87
N ASN A 8 16.81 -11.58 -14.66
CA ASN A 8 16.85 -12.53 -13.55
C ASN A 8 16.86 -11.86 -12.16
N ARG A 9 17.50 -10.69 -12.02
CA ARG A 9 17.52 -9.92 -10.78
C ARG A 9 16.14 -9.32 -10.49
N ALA A 10 15.49 -8.76 -11.49
CA ALA A 10 14.13 -8.21 -11.37
C ALA A 10 13.11 -9.30 -10.99
N LYS A 11 13.18 -10.48 -11.63
CA LYS A 11 12.33 -11.63 -11.30
C LYS A 11 12.53 -12.10 -9.86
N LYS A 12 13.77 -12.22 -9.39
CA LYS A 12 14.09 -12.59 -8.00
C LYS A 12 13.60 -11.54 -7.00
N GLN A 13 13.71 -10.26 -7.34
CA GLN A 13 13.23 -9.17 -6.50
C GLN A 13 11.70 -9.21 -6.38
N TRP A 14 11.00 -9.33 -7.51
CA TRP A 14 9.55 -9.41 -7.53
C TRP A 14 9.03 -10.63 -6.75
N GLN A 15 9.70 -11.78 -6.82
CA GLN A 15 9.30 -12.95 -6.03
C GLN A 15 9.40 -12.68 -4.52
N LYS A 16 10.41 -11.93 -4.07
CA LYS A 16 10.53 -11.52 -2.65
C LYS A 16 9.42 -10.54 -2.28
N ASP A 17 9.09 -9.62 -3.16
CA ASP A 17 8.06 -8.61 -2.93
C ASP A 17 6.67 -9.24 -2.86
N LYS A 18 6.38 -10.21 -3.74
CA LYS A 18 5.19 -11.08 -3.66
C LYS A 18 5.08 -11.77 -2.32
N ASN A 19 6.16 -12.37 -1.82
CA ASN A 19 6.15 -13.03 -0.51
C ASN A 19 5.84 -12.04 0.63
N ARG A 20 6.34 -10.79 0.54
CA ARG A 20 6.03 -9.73 1.52
C ARG A 20 4.55 -9.35 1.50
N PHE A 21 3.95 -9.19 0.32
CA PHE A 21 2.51 -8.95 0.21
C PHE A 21 1.68 -10.14 0.66
N GLN A 22 2.09 -11.38 0.34
CA GLN A 22 1.38 -12.56 0.83
C GLN A 22 1.41 -12.63 2.37
N ASN A 23 2.54 -12.30 2.99
CA ASN A 23 2.65 -12.23 4.45
C ASN A 23 1.71 -11.16 5.04
N LEU A 24 1.63 -9.99 4.41
CA LEU A 24 0.66 -8.96 4.78
C LEU A 24 -0.76 -9.51 4.77
N ILE A 25 -1.17 -10.12 3.65
CA ILE A 25 -2.53 -10.64 3.45
C ILE A 25 -2.85 -11.72 4.49
N ASN A 26 -1.95 -12.68 4.68
CA ASN A 26 -2.11 -13.76 5.64
C ASN A 26 -2.24 -13.24 7.09
N SER A 27 -1.63 -12.09 7.40
CA SER A 27 -1.72 -11.46 8.73
C SER A 27 -2.96 -10.60 8.94
N LEU A 28 -3.70 -10.24 7.89
CA LEU A 28 -4.87 -9.34 7.99
C LEU A 28 -5.92 -9.78 9.03
N PRO A 29 -6.24 -11.08 9.18
CA PRO A 29 -7.21 -11.51 10.19
C PRO A 29 -6.78 -11.17 11.62
N GLU A 30 -5.47 -11.20 11.90
CA GLU A 30 -4.89 -10.98 13.22
C GLU A 30 -4.66 -9.50 13.55
N ILE A 31 -4.56 -8.63 12.52
CA ILE A 31 -4.32 -7.20 12.72
C ILE A 31 -5.60 -6.50 13.20
N ASN A 32 -5.63 -6.04 14.45
CA ASN A 32 -6.70 -5.17 14.94
C ASN A 32 -6.32 -3.69 14.80
N VAL A 33 -6.87 -3.01 13.79
CA VAL A 33 -6.61 -1.59 13.54
C VAL A 33 -7.22 -0.65 14.59
N GLN A 34 -8.00 -1.16 15.55
CA GLN A 34 -8.51 -0.37 16.68
C GLN A 34 -7.54 -0.37 17.87
N ASP A 35 -6.53 -1.23 17.86
CA ASP A 35 -5.51 -1.21 18.90
C ASP A 35 -4.68 0.07 18.81
N LYS A 36 -4.27 0.59 19.97
CA LYS A 36 -3.43 1.80 20.06
C LYS A 36 -2.11 1.62 19.31
N VAL A 37 -1.58 0.39 19.32
CA VAL A 37 -0.40 -0.01 18.57
C VAL A 37 -0.66 -1.39 17.99
N PHE A 38 -0.41 -1.57 16.71
CA PHE A 38 -0.49 -2.88 16.04
C PHE A 38 0.70 -3.07 15.11
N LYS A 39 1.10 -4.32 14.90
CA LYS A 39 2.24 -4.66 14.06
C LYS A 39 1.78 -4.99 12.65
N ILE A 40 2.54 -4.54 11.66
CA ILE A 40 2.36 -4.96 10.26
C ILE A 40 3.63 -5.63 9.74
N PRO A 41 3.51 -6.68 8.91
CA PRO A 41 4.65 -7.24 8.20
C PRO A 41 5.34 -6.21 7.32
N SER A 42 6.64 -6.39 7.09
CA SER A 42 7.42 -5.54 6.19
C SER A 42 6.86 -5.56 4.75
N LEU A 43 6.66 -4.40 4.14
CA LEU A 43 6.37 -4.24 2.71
C LEU A 43 7.67 -4.19 1.89
N PRO A 44 7.62 -4.31 0.55
CA PRO A 44 8.79 -4.09 -0.30
C PRO A 44 9.52 -2.77 0.02
N GLY A 45 10.86 -2.82 0.06
CA GLY A 45 11.70 -1.68 0.46
C GLY A 45 11.93 -1.54 1.97
N ASP A 46 11.10 -2.15 2.81
CA ASP A 46 11.26 -2.07 4.26
C ASP A 46 12.42 -2.93 4.79
N LYS A 47 13.02 -2.48 5.91
CA LYS A 47 14.08 -3.20 6.62
C LYS A 47 13.55 -4.29 7.57
N GLY A 48 12.28 -4.23 7.93
CA GLY A 48 11.62 -5.17 8.85
C GLY A 48 10.16 -4.78 9.09
N ASP A 49 9.49 -5.57 9.91
CA ASP A 49 8.13 -5.27 10.36
C ASP A 49 8.06 -3.91 11.04
N MET A 50 6.87 -3.31 11.05
CA MET A 50 6.65 -2.00 11.68
C MET A 50 5.53 -2.04 12.69
N ASP A 51 5.72 -1.30 13.78
CA ASP A 51 4.64 -0.94 14.69
C ASP A 51 3.94 0.32 14.16
N ILE A 52 2.63 0.24 13.97
CA ILE A 52 1.78 1.39 13.66
C ILE A 52 1.14 1.86 14.95
N TYR A 53 1.44 3.10 15.33
CA TYR A 53 0.74 3.81 16.39
C TYR A 53 -0.53 4.40 15.81
N ASN A 54 -1.68 3.85 16.21
CA ASN A 54 -2.98 4.36 15.79
C ASN A 54 -3.24 5.70 16.50
N ARG A 55 -2.94 6.80 15.81
CA ARG A 55 -3.12 8.16 16.33
C ARG A 55 -4.60 8.53 16.25
N GLU A 56 -5.07 9.33 17.21
CA GLU A 56 -6.46 9.81 17.23
C GLU A 56 -6.89 10.46 15.90
N CYS A 57 -5.99 11.19 15.24
CA CYS A 57 -6.29 11.81 13.94
C CYS A 57 -6.46 10.80 12.80
N TYR A 58 -5.92 9.58 12.90
CA TYR A 58 -6.06 8.57 11.86
C TYR A 58 -7.48 8.06 11.74
N GLU A 59 -8.18 7.85 12.87
CA GLU A 59 -9.59 7.48 12.85
C GLU A 59 -10.43 8.56 12.17
N TYR A 60 -10.23 9.83 12.56
CA TYR A 60 -10.92 10.95 11.94
C TYR A 60 -10.67 11.02 10.42
N LEU A 61 -9.40 10.97 9.98
CA LEU A 61 -9.03 11.05 8.57
C LEU A 61 -9.55 9.85 7.76
N ARG A 62 -9.45 8.63 8.30
CA ARG A 62 -9.99 7.42 7.69
C ARG A 62 -11.49 7.57 7.47
N ASN A 63 -12.22 7.90 8.53
CA ASN A 63 -13.68 7.99 8.46
C ASN A 63 -14.12 9.13 7.55
N PHE A 64 -13.37 10.24 7.51
CA PHE A 64 -13.60 11.33 6.57
C PHE A 64 -13.45 10.85 5.12
N ILE A 65 -12.32 10.20 4.78
CA ILE A 65 -12.03 9.73 3.41
C ILE A 65 -13.02 8.65 2.95
N LEU A 66 -13.31 7.66 3.80
CA LEU A 66 -14.15 6.51 3.42
C LEU A 66 -15.64 6.86 3.29
N ASN A 67 -16.12 7.86 4.01
CA ASN A 67 -17.53 8.26 3.98
C ASN A 67 -17.83 9.47 3.08
N ASP A 68 -16.81 10.12 2.54
CA ASP A 68 -17.00 11.29 1.69
C ASP A 68 -17.43 10.87 0.27
N THR A 69 -18.60 11.36 -0.14
CA THR A 69 -19.22 11.09 -1.45
C THR A 69 -18.96 12.18 -2.47
N LYS A 70 -18.29 13.27 -2.09
CA LYS A 70 -18.07 14.47 -2.92
C LYS A 70 -16.75 14.39 -3.67
N PHE A 71 -15.71 13.86 -3.05
CA PHE A 71 -14.38 13.77 -3.63
C PHE A 71 -13.90 12.33 -3.77
N SER A 72 -13.20 12.04 -4.86
CA SER A 72 -12.61 10.72 -5.13
C SER A 72 -11.09 10.70 -4.94
N ARG A 73 -10.47 11.85 -4.64
CA ARG A 73 -9.02 11.99 -4.50
C ARG A 73 -8.68 12.90 -3.33
N TYR A 74 -7.74 12.45 -2.51
CA TYR A 74 -7.27 13.17 -1.33
C TYR A 74 -5.76 13.30 -1.40
N LEU A 75 -5.27 14.49 -1.05
CA LEU A 75 -3.85 14.76 -0.91
C LEU A 75 -3.54 14.97 0.57
N ILE A 76 -2.67 14.12 1.12
CA ILE A 76 -2.24 14.20 2.52
C ILE A 76 -0.84 14.78 2.56
N THR A 77 -0.73 16.01 3.04
CA THR A 77 0.55 16.73 3.18
C THR A 77 0.84 17.03 4.65
N GLY A 78 2.06 17.50 4.92
CA GLY A 78 2.51 17.83 6.26
C GLY A 78 4.00 17.60 6.44
N ASN A 79 4.55 18.03 7.56
CA ASN A 79 5.97 17.96 7.84
C ASN A 79 6.53 16.52 7.77
N PRO A 80 7.81 16.33 7.42
CA PRO A 80 8.47 15.03 7.53
C PRO A 80 8.30 14.42 8.93
N GLY A 81 8.13 13.10 9.01
CA GLY A 81 7.98 12.39 10.29
C GLY A 81 6.61 12.51 10.98
N ILE A 82 5.67 13.30 10.46
CA ILE A 82 4.34 13.46 11.10
C ILE A 82 3.43 12.22 11.00
N GLY A 83 3.83 11.23 10.20
CA GLY A 83 3.11 9.95 10.09
C GLY A 83 2.25 9.78 8.85
N LYS A 84 2.56 10.46 7.74
CA LYS A 84 1.81 10.33 6.47
C LYS A 84 1.90 8.90 5.89
N THR A 85 3.11 8.37 5.76
CA THR A 85 3.35 6.98 5.31
C THR A 85 2.68 5.94 6.21
N PHE A 86 2.72 6.13 7.53
CA PHE A 86 2.02 5.26 8.48
C PHE A 86 0.50 5.30 8.31
N PHE A 87 -0.07 6.49 8.04
CA PHE A 87 -1.49 6.60 7.72
C PHE A 87 -1.84 5.87 6.41
N GLY A 88 -1.03 6.02 5.36
CA GLY A 88 -1.21 5.28 4.10
C GLY A 88 -1.19 3.78 4.31
N ARG A 89 -0.29 3.27 5.16
CA ARG A 89 -0.25 1.83 5.53
C ARG A 89 -1.46 1.40 6.34
N LEU A 90 -1.95 2.23 7.26
CA LEU A 90 -3.21 1.95 7.97
C LEU A 90 -4.37 1.85 6.97
N MET A 91 -4.46 2.78 6.01
CA MET A 91 -5.49 2.74 4.96
C MET A 91 -5.38 1.49 4.10
N LEU A 92 -4.18 1.04 3.74
CA LEU A 92 -3.96 -0.23 3.03
C LEU A 92 -4.58 -1.40 3.78
N ILE A 93 -4.32 -1.54 5.09
CA ILE A 93 -4.90 -2.62 5.91
C ILE A 93 -6.42 -2.53 5.94
N VAL A 94 -6.97 -1.34 6.21
CA VAL A 94 -8.41 -1.11 6.31
C VAL A 94 -9.10 -1.50 5.00
N LEU A 95 -8.61 -1.01 3.86
CA LEU A 95 -9.19 -1.27 2.54
C LEU A 95 -9.16 -2.75 2.18
N LEU A 96 -8.04 -3.45 2.44
CA LEU A 96 -7.95 -4.89 2.19
C LEU A 96 -8.91 -5.68 3.08
N LYS A 97 -9.04 -5.31 4.37
CA LYS A 97 -10.02 -5.92 5.29
C LYS A 97 -11.47 -5.65 4.88
N GLU A 98 -11.74 -4.53 4.20
CA GLU A 98 -13.03 -4.19 3.60
C GLU A 98 -13.23 -4.79 2.20
N ASN A 99 -12.39 -5.76 1.81
CA ASN A 99 -12.45 -6.47 0.54
C ASN A 99 -12.33 -5.53 -0.67
N LYS A 100 -11.47 -4.50 -0.58
CA LYS A 100 -11.16 -3.56 -1.66
C LYS A 100 -9.83 -3.89 -2.33
N LYS A 101 -9.76 -3.75 -3.66
CA LYS A 101 -8.49 -3.80 -4.40
C LYS A 101 -7.71 -2.51 -4.15
N VAL A 102 -6.40 -2.63 -4.00
CA VAL A 102 -5.53 -1.48 -3.76
C VAL A 102 -4.40 -1.44 -4.76
N LEU A 103 -4.33 -0.36 -5.55
CA LEU A 103 -3.13 0.00 -6.30
C LEU A 103 -2.20 0.76 -5.36
N LEU A 104 -1.17 0.08 -4.89
CA LEU A 104 -0.13 0.65 -4.04
C LEU A 104 1.03 1.10 -4.91
N ASP A 105 1.34 2.39 -4.88
CA ASP A 105 2.54 2.97 -5.49
C ASP A 105 3.45 3.48 -4.37
N TYR A 106 4.45 2.68 -4.01
CA TYR A 106 5.26 2.87 -2.81
C TYR A 106 6.75 2.69 -3.14
N GLU A 107 7.52 3.77 -3.09
CA GLU A 107 8.96 3.90 -3.35
C GLU A 107 9.62 2.93 -4.36
N ALA A 108 9.72 1.65 -3.99
CA ALA A 108 10.40 0.58 -4.71
C ALA A 108 9.47 -0.28 -5.58
N VAL A 109 8.14 -0.15 -5.43
CA VAL A 109 7.17 -1.03 -6.10
C VAL A 109 5.87 -0.30 -6.41
N THR A 110 5.33 -0.61 -7.58
CA THR A 110 3.93 -0.32 -7.91
C THR A 110 3.22 -1.65 -8.12
N ALA A 111 2.23 -1.94 -7.28
CA ALA A 111 1.56 -3.24 -7.26
C ALA A 111 0.05 -3.08 -7.06
N LEU A 112 -0.73 -3.84 -7.82
CA LEU A 112 -2.15 -4.05 -7.57
C LEU A 112 -2.30 -5.25 -6.63
N ILE A 113 -2.95 -5.02 -5.50
CA ILE A 113 -3.13 -5.98 -4.42
C ILE A 113 -4.61 -6.33 -4.33
N TYR A 114 -4.91 -7.62 -4.44
CA TYR A 114 -6.26 -8.14 -4.33
C TYR A 114 -6.53 -8.63 -2.90
N PRO A 115 -7.75 -8.47 -2.38
CA PRO A 115 -8.16 -9.06 -1.11
C PRO A 115 -7.99 -10.59 -1.04
N SER A 116 -8.01 -11.28 -2.20
CA SER A 116 -7.77 -12.72 -2.32
C SER A 116 -6.35 -13.12 -1.93
N GLY A 117 -5.41 -12.17 -1.93
CA GLY A 117 -3.98 -12.40 -1.76
C GLY A 117 -3.19 -12.40 -3.06
N ASP A 118 -3.87 -12.34 -4.20
CA ASP A 118 -3.18 -12.16 -5.48
C ASP A 118 -2.55 -10.77 -5.56
N THR A 119 -1.41 -10.69 -6.25
CA THR A 119 -0.71 -9.43 -6.50
C THR A 119 -0.14 -9.36 -7.90
N GLU A 120 -0.30 -8.21 -8.54
CA GLU A 120 0.23 -7.93 -9.86
C GLU A 120 1.24 -6.78 -9.79
N TYR A 121 2.37 -6.95 -10.46
CA TYR A 121 3.36 -5.89 -10.63
C TYR A 121 2.93 -5.00 -11.79
N VAL A 122 2.90 -3.69 -11.57
CA VAL A 122 2.45 -2.71 -12.55
C VAL A 122 3.63 -1.82 -12.92
N SER A 123 4.28 -2.09 -14.05
CA SER A 123 5.39 -1.26 -14.56
C SER A 123 5.01 -0.37 -15.72
N ASP A 124 3.94 -0.69 -16.44
CA ASP A 124 3.51 0.06 -17.60
C ASP A 124 2.62 1.26 -17.20
N LYS A 125 2.91 2.43 -17.76
CA LYS A 125 2.19 3.68 -17.44
C LYS A 125 0.77 3.68 -17.96
N VAL A 126 0.48 3.00 -19.06
CA VAL A 126 -0.87 2.91 -19.62
C VAL A 126 -1.71 1.99 -18.74
N GLN A 127 -1.16 0.82 -18.39
CA GLN A 127 -1.78 -0.11 -17.45
C GLN A 127 -2.06 0.55 -16.09
N TYR A 128 -1.08 1.28 -15.53
CA TYR A 128 -1.26 2.02 -14.29
C TYR A 128 -2.47 2.96 -14.34
N ARG A 129 -2.58 3.76 -15.41
CA ARG A 129 -3.68 4.72 -15.56
C ARG A 129 -5.03 4.02 -15.69
N GLN A 130 -5.08 2.93 -16.47
CA GLN A 130 -6.29 2.14 -16.63
C GLN A 130 -6.78 1.60 -15.29
N ILE A 131 -5.88 0.98 -14.51
CA ILE A 131 -6.20 0.45 -13.17
C ILE A 131 -6.63 1.58 -12.23
N ALA A 132 -5.93 2.72 -12.24
CA ALA A 132 -6.24 3.85 -11.36
C ALA A 132 -7.58 4.55 -11.67
N GLU A 133 -8.16 4.29 -12.84
CA GLU A 133 -9.47 4.79 -13.26
C GLU A 133 -10.60 3.79 -12.99
N GLU A 134 -10.29 2.55 -12.56
CA GLU A 134 -11.29 1.55 -12.18
C GLU A 134 -12.05 1.98 -10.91
N GLN A 135 -13.38 1.84 -10.94
CA GLN A 135 -14.25 2.30 -9.85
C GLN A 135 -14.09 1.48 -8.55
N ASP A 136 -13.60 0.25 -8.64
CA ASP A 136 -13.43 -0.67 -7.51
C ASP A 136 -11.98 -0.74 -6.99
N VAL A 137 -11.09 0.12 -7.49
CA VAL A 137 -9.69 0.19 -7.08
C VAL A 137 -9.41 1.46 -6.27
N TRP A 138 -8.82 1.28 -5.09
CA TRP A 138 -8.30 2.37 -4.28
C TRP A 138 -6.82 2.58 -4.57
N CYS A 139 -6.41 3.83 -4.82
CA CYS A 139 -5.02 4.15 -5.09
C CYS A 139 -4.36 4.77 -3.85
N ILE A 140 -3.26 4.16 -3.38
CA ILE A 140 -2.40 4.73 -2.34
C ILE A 140 -1.06 5.05 -2.99
N ILE A 141 -0.78 6.34 -3.13
CA ILE A 141 0.42 6.85 -3.78
C ILE A 141 1.29 7.50 -2.71
N ASP A 142 2.33 6.79 -2.31
CA ASP A 142 3.38 7.28 -1.41
C ASP A 142 4.68 7.41 -2.22
N GLY A 143 4.68 8.42 -3.09
CA GLY A 143 5.79 8.73 -3.97
C GLY A 143 6.91 9.46 -3.24
N LYS A 144 8.14 9.33 -3.74
CA LYS A 144 9.22 10.26 -3.41
C LYS A 144 8.77 11.67 -3.80
N GLY A 145 8.97 12.63 -2.90
CA GLY A 145 8.74 14.04 -3.21
C GLY A 145 9.44 14.39 -4.52
N ILE A 146 8.76 15.17 -5.36
CA ILE A 146 9.38 15.80 -6.52
C ILE A 146 10.48 16.72 -5.94
N ASN A 147 11.73 16.26 -6.01
CA ASN A 147 12.91 17.11 -5.80
C ASN A 147 13.33 17.70 -7.14
#